data_AF-A0A7S3C974-F1
#
_entry.id   AF-A0A7S3C974-F1
#
_cell.length_a   1.000
_cell.length_b   1.000
_cell.length_c   1.000
_cell.angle_alpha   90.00
_cell.angle_beta   90.00
_cell.angle_gamma   90.00
#
_symmetry.space_group_name_H-M   'P 1'
#
loop_
_entity.id
_entity.type
_entity.pdbx_description
1 polymer ?
#
loop_
_entity_poly.entity_id
_entity_poly.type
_entity_poly.pdbx_seq_one_letter_code
_entity_poly.pdbx_strand_id
1 'polypeptide(L)'
;GRCGERQEHHRRRVWGDDMTVEQPYVPHESFVRKRAEEAVGELKNLEPKAKRNTLRLVRNEIIGDRTKKFTFVREGAVQAVSQILRDALTNPADLDATTTDLVIQSAATLGSFSCGLEMGAEAVIESGAVADLTTLLGSCDSRLVTAALKGELVLSLSLSLILMLT
;
A
#
# COMPACT_ATOMS: atom_id res chain seq x y z
N GLY A 1 25.48 -52.66 -3.61
CA GLY A 1 24.70 -51.50 -4.11
C GLY A 1 25.66 -50.37 -4.38
N ARG A 2 25.60 -49.80 -5.59
CA ARG A 2 26.46 -48.71 -6.08
C ARG A 2 25.95 -47.34 -5.62
N CYS A 3 26.89 -46.43 -5.34
CA CYS A 3 26.91 -44.96 -5.45
C CYS A 3 27.50 -44.36 -4.17
N GLY A 4 28.68 -43.74 -4.14
CA GLY A 4 29.55 -43.25 -5.21
C GLY A 4 30.12 -41.89 -4.77
N GLU A 5 31.28 -41.91 -4.13
CA GLU A 5 32.13 -40.73 -3.98
C GLU A 5 32.52 -40.21 -5.37
N ARG A 6 32.50 -38.89 -5.56
CA ARG A 6 33.20 -38.25 -6.67
C ARG A 6 33.67 -36.86 -6.24
N GLN A 7 34.99 -36.73 -6.10
CA GLN A 7 35.70 -35.46 -6.09
C GLN A 7 35.79 -34.89 -7.53
N GLU A 8 35.94 -33.57 -7.58
CA GLU A 8 36.71 -32.78 -8.56
C GLU A 8 36.14 -32.52 -9.97
N HIS A 9 35.88 -31.24 -10.29
CA HIS A 9 36.67 -30.44 -11.25
C HIS A 9 35.93 -29.15 -11.69
N HIS A 10 36.61 -28.02 -11.51
CA HIS A 10 36.85 -27.00 -12.55
C HIS A 10 35.65 -26.43 -13.34
N ARG A 11 35.22 -25.22 -12.97
CA ARG A 11 35.07 -24.14 -13.97
C ARG A 11 35.57 -22.82 -13.39
N ARG A 12 36.80 -22.46 -13.76
CA ARG A 12 37.23 -21.06 -13.83
C ARG A 12 36.20 -20.30 -14.68
N ARG A 13 35.61 -19.24 -14.14
CA ARG A 13 35.21 -18.10 -14.96
C ARG A 13 36.12 -16.95 -14.56
N VAL A 14 37.04 -16.65 -15.48
CA VAL A 14 37.74 -15.38 -15.54
C VAL A 14 36.67 -14.31 -15.76
N TRP A 15 36.50 -13.44 -14.78
CA TRP A 15 35.97 -12.09 -14.94
C TRP A 15 37.16 -11.23 -14.49
N GLY A 16 38.01 -10.74 -15.39
CA GLY A 16 37.67 -9.60 -16.21
C GLY A 16 37.73 -8.38 -15.29
N ASP A 17 38.90 -7.76 -15.19
CA ASP A 17 39.08 -6.47 -14.53
C ASP A 17 38.17 -5.44 -15.22
N ASP A 18 36.99 -5.20 -14.64
CA ASP A 18 36.14 -4.09 -15.03
C ASP A 18 35.39 -3.55 -13.81
N MET A 19 35.57 -2.25 -13.60
CA MET A 19 35.16 -1.39 -12.50
C MET A 19 34.06 -1.94 -11.57
N THR A 20 34.48 -2.39 -10.38
CA THR A 20 33.60 -2.45 -9.22
C THR A 20 33.25 -1.03 -8.79
N VAL A 21 32.17 -0.48 -9.35
CA VAL A 21 31.38 0.50 -8.61
C VAL A 21 30.83 -0.26 -7.42
N GLU A 22 31.53 -0.21 -6.29
CA GLU A 22 30.97 -0.69 -5.02
C GLU A 22 29.68 0.08 -4.79
N GLN A 23 28.54 -0.54 -5.09
CA GLN A 23 27.26 -0.03 -4.63
C GLN A 23 27.29 -0.13 -3.10
N PRO A 24 27.13 0.98 -2.37
CA PRO A 24 27.16 0.96 -0.91
C PRO A 24 26.13 -0.05 -0.40
N TYR A 25 26.50 -0.89 0.55
CA TYR A 25 25.53 -1.71 1.27
C TYR A 25 24.54 -0.79 1.98
N VAL A 26 23.32 -0.73 1.47
CA VAL A 26 22.24 0.06 2.05
C VAL A 26 21.43 -0.89 2.93
N PRO A 27 21.32 -0.66 4.25
CA PRO A 27 20.46 -1.46 5.12
C PRO A 27 19.06 -1.59 4.52
N HIS A 28 18.45 -2.77 4.66
CA HIS A 28 17.13 -3.07 4.08
C HIS A 28 16.08 -2.01 4.46
N GLU A 29 16.15 -1.46 5.67
CA GLU A 29 15.25 -0.39 6.13
C GLU A 29 15.39 0.93 5.35
N SER A 30 16.61 1.33 4.97
CA SER A 30 16.84 2.53 4.15
C SER A 30 16.33 2.38 2.71
N PHE A 31 16.36 1.17 2.16
CA PHE A 31 15.75 0.90 0.85
C PHE A 31 14.22 0.99 0.92
N VAL A 32 13.60 0.36 1.92
CA VAL A 32 12.15 0.40 2.13
C VAL A 32 11.68 1.83 2.37
N ARG A 33 12.42 2.61 3.17
CA ARG A 33 12.11 4.01 3.42
C ARG A 33 12.17 4.84 2.13
N LYS A 34 13.25 4.73 1.36
CA LYS A 34 13.36 5.44 0.08
C LYS A 34 12.21 5.07 -0.87
N ARG A 35 11.87 3.78 -0.92
CA ARG A 35 10.74 3.29 -1.73
C ARG A 35 9.41 3.88 -1.27
N ALA A 36 9.20 3.99 0.04
CA ALA A 36 8.02 4.63 0.61
C ALA A 36 7.95 6.13 0.27
N GLU A 37 9.06 6.86 0.42
CA GLU A 37 9.15 8.29 0.06
C GLU A 37 8.84 8.51 -1.43
N GLU A 38 9.44 7.70 -2.31
CA GLU A 38 9.18 7.73 -3.76
C GLU A 38 7.70 7.47 -4.07
N ALA A 39 7.13 6.40 -3.50
CA ALA A 39 5.72 6.07 -3.70
C ALA A 39 4.79 7.19 -3.21
N VAL A 40 5.08 7.82 -2.07
CA VAL A 40 4.29 8.97 -1.58
C VAL A 40 4.42 10.18 -2.52
N GLY A 41 5.62 10.44 -3.04
CA GLY A 41 5.84 11.47 -4.06
C GLY A 41 5.05 11.21 -5.35
N GLU A 42 5.04 9.97 -5.80
CA GLU A 42 4.26 9.52 -6.96
C GLU A 42 2.75 9.72 -6.75
N LEU A 43 2.22 9.29 -5.60
CA LEU A 43 0.80 9.40 -5.28
C LEU A 43 0.30 10.86 -5.29
N LYS A 44 1.15 11.81 -4.91
CA LYS A 44 0.82 13.24 -4.91
C LYS A 44 0.79 13.84 -6.31
N ASN A 45 1.76 13.50 -7.15
CA ASN A 45 2.04 14.24 -8.39
C ASN A 45 1.60 13.56 -9.68
N LEU A 46 1.30 12.25 -9.66
CA LEU A 46 0.99 11.51 -10.88
C LEU A 46 -0.46 11.68 -11.36
N GLU A 47 -0.69 11.36 -12.63
CA GLU A 47 -2.03 11.24 -13.21
C GLU A 47 -2.83 10.06 -12.61
N PRO A 48 -4.18 10.11 -12.60
CA PRO A 48 -5.05 9.09 -11.98
C PRO A 48 -4.70 7.64 -12.32
N LYS A 49 -4.42 7.36 -13.61
CA LYS A 49 -4.06 6.02 -14.08
C LYS A 49 -2.74 5.51 -13.49
N ALA A 50 -1.77 6.40 -13.32
CA ALA A 50 -0.47 6.06 -12.76
C ALA A 50 -0.55 5.95 -11.22
N LYS A 51 -1.33 6.83 -10.55
CA LYS A 51 -1.66 6.69 -9.12
C LYS A 51 -2.24 5.31 -8.81
N ARG A 52 -3.17 4.81 -9.64
CA ARG A 52 -3.76 3.47 -9.48
C ARG A 52 -2.71 2.35 -9.46
N ASN A 53 -1.70 2.45 -10.33
CA ASN A 53 -0.63 1.45 -10.37
C ASN A 53 0.27 1.57 -9.13
N THR A 54 0.64 2.78 -8.72
CA THR A 54 1.40 3.00 -7.49
C THR A 54 0.64 2.49 -6.26
N LEU A 55 -0.67 2.74 -6.13
CA LEU A 55 -1.51 2.21 -5.05
C LEU A 55 -1.46 0.68 -4.96
N ARG A 56 -1.51 0.00 -6.10
CA ARG A 56 -1.38 -1.47 -6.17
C ARG A 56 -0.02 -1.95 -5.69
N LEU A 57 1.05 -1.28 -6.11
CA LEU A 57 2.40 -1.61 -5.68
C LEU A 57 2.55 -1.42 -4.16
N VAL A 58 2.13 -0.27 -3.64
CA VAL A 58 2.15 0.02 -2.19
C VAL A 58 1.40 -1.06 -1.42
N ARG A 59 0.17 -1.37 -1.81
CA ARG A 59 -0.64 -2.42 -1.17
C ARG A 59 0.09 -3.76 -1.16
N ASN A 60 0.66 -4.16 -2.29
CA ASN A 60 1.36 -5.44 -2.41
C ASN A 60 2.65 -5.47 -1.56
N GLU A 61 3.32 -4.33 -1.37
CA GLU A 61 4.53 -4.24 -0.55
C GLU A 61 4.24 -4.34 0.96
N ILE A 62 3.09 -3.84 1.43
CA ILE A 62 2.75 -3.80 2.87
C ILE A 62 1.94 -5.00 3.38
N ILE A 63 1.39 -5.83 2.49
CA ILE A 63 0.66 -7.04 2.88
C ILE A 63 1.62 -8.05 3.50
N GLY A 64 1.32 -8.50 4.73
CA GLY A 64 2.10 -9.51 5.43
C GLY A 64 3.42 -9.02 6.05
N ASP A 65 3.81 -7.77 5.84
CA ASP A 65 5.07 -7.19 6.35
C ASP A 65 4.79 -5.97 7.24
N ARG A 66 4.81 -6.17 8.56
CA ARG A 66 4.51 -5.12 9.54
C ARG A 66 5.55 -4.00 9.53
N THR A 67 6.82 -4.31 9.25
CA THR A 67 7.92 -3.33 9.25
C THR A 67 7.82 -2.40 8.04
N LYS A 68 7.54 -2.95 6.85
CA LYS A 68 7.27 -2.14 5.66
C LYS A 68 6.03 -1.28 5.88
N LYS A 69 4.94 -1.88 6.38
CA LYS A 69 3.71 -1.14 6.67
C LYS A 69 3.96 0.05 7.59
N PHE A 70 4.69 -0.15 8.70
CA PHE A 70 5.08 0.93 9.61
C PHE A 70 5.86 2.04 8.89
N THR A 71 6.82 1.66 8.04
CA THR A 71 7.62 2.63 7.28
C THR A 71 6.75 3.46 6.34
N PHE A 72 5.86 2.83 5.57
CA PHE A 72 4.93 3.55 4.70
C PHE A 72 3.98 4.48 5.47
N VAL A 73 3.48 4.05 6.63
CA VAL A 73 2.67 4.91 7.50
C VAL A 73 3.47 6.14 7.96
N ARG A 74 4.71 5.93 8.42
CA ARG A 74 5.59 7.01 8.88
C ARG A 74 5.93 8.03 7.79
N GLU A 75 6.14 7.58 6.55
CA GLU A 75 6.40 8.48 5.41
C GLU A 75 5.12 9.18 4.87
N GLY A 76 3.97 9.00 5.53
CA GLY A 76 2.74 9.72 5.21
C GLY A 76 1.91 9.12 4.07
N ALA A 77 2.07 7.82 3.79
CA ALA A 77 1.32 7.15 2.73
C ALA A 77 -0.19 7.16 3.01
N VAL A 78 -0.62 7.00 4.26
CA VAL A 78 -2.04 6.99 4.62
C VAL A 78 -2.72 8.30 4.23
N GLN A 79 -2.11 9.44 4.56
CA GLN A 79 -2.62 10.77 4.24
C GLN A 79 -2.67 10.99 2.72
N ALA A 80 -1.64 10.55 2.00
CA ALA A 80 -1.63 10.65 0.54
C ALA A 80 -2.76 9.84 -0.10
N VAL A 81 -2.99 8.60 0.36
CA VAL A 81 -4.07 7.74 -0.17
C VAL A 81 -5.46 8.28 0.21
N SER A 82 -5.63 8.77 1.45
CA SER A 82 -6.87 9.40 1.90
C SER A 82 -7.21 10.63 1.07
N GLN A 83 -6.24 11.48 0.76
CA GLN A 83 -6.46 12.65 -0.09
C GLN A 83 -6.92 12.24 -1.49
N ILE A 84 -6.29 11.22 -2.10
CA ILE A 84 -6.71 10.69 -3.41
C ILE A 84 -8.16 10.21 -3.38
N LEU A 85 -8.56 9.49 -2.32
CA LEU A 85 -9.93 9.03 -2.16
C LEU A 85 -10.90 10.21 -2.11
N ARG A 86 -10.59 11.22 -1.30
CA ARG A 86 -11.42 12.43 -1.14
C ARG A 86 -11.53 13.24 -2.43
N ASP A 87 -10.41 13.44 -3.13
CA ASP A 87 -10.37 14.15 -4.41
C ASP A 87 -11.26 13.44 -5.44
N ALA A 88 -11.15 12.11 -5.50
CA ALA A 88 -11.97 11.28 -6.39
C ALA A 88 -13.47 11.31 -6.03
N LEU A 89 -13.82 11.55 -4.75
CA LEU A 89 -15.20 11.62 -4.27
C LEU A 89 -15.83 13.01 -4.36
N THR A 90 -15.09 14.04 -4.77
CA THR A 90 -15.62 15.42 -4.81
C THR A 90 -16.78 15.57 -5.80
N ASN A 91 -16.78 14.81 -6.90
CA ASN A 91 -17.85 14.81 -7.91
C ASN A 91 -18.33 13.37 -8.19
N PRO A 92 -19.14 12.76 -7.31
CA PRO A 92 -19.52 11.36 -7.42
C PRO A 92 -20.53 11.07 -8.55
N ALA A 93 -21.19 12.10 -9.09
CA ALA A 93 -22.19 11.96 -10.16
C ALA A 93 -21.58 11.62 -11.54
N ASP A 94 -20.30 11.92 -11.76
CA ASP A 94 -19.60 11.75 -13.05
C ASP A 94 -18.39 10.80 -12.92
N LEU A 95 -18.46 9.83 -11.99
CA LEU A 95 -17.40 8.84 -11.81
C LEU A 95 -17.22 7.98 -13.07
N ASP A 96 -16.20 8.29 -13.85
CA ASP A 96 -15.77 7.45 -14.96
C ASP A 96 -15.16 6.12 -14.45
N ALA A 97 -14.93 5.18 -15.37
CA ALA A 97 -14.35 3.88 -15.02
C ALA A 97 -12.96 4.01 -14.37
N THR A 98 -12.16 5.00 -14.79
CA THR A 98 -10.81 5.24 -14.27
C THR A 98 -10.84 5.72 -12.82
N THR A 99 -11.72 6.65 -12.50
CA THR A 99 -11.87 7.23 -11.16
C THR A 99 -12.53 6.22 -10.23
N THR A 100 -13.49 5.43 -10.72
CA THR A 100 -14.06 4.30 -9.98
C THR A 100 -12.97 3.30 -9.56
N ASP A 101 -12.11 2.91 -10.50
CA ASP A 101 -10.96 2.04 -10.22
C ASP A 101 -10.02 2.65 -9.18
N LEU A 102 -9.76 3.96 -9.29
CA LEU A 102 -8.92 4.70 -8.36
C LEU A 102 -9.51 4.68 -6.94
N VAL A 103 -10.80 4.96 -6.80
CA VAL A 103 -11.54 4.88 -5.51
C VAL A 103 -11.43 3.48 -4.92
N ILE A 104 -11.66 2.43 -5.73
CA ILE A 104 -11.57 1.04 -5.28
C ILE A 104 -10.16 0.72 -4.78
N GLN A 105 -9.12 1.11 -5.51
CA GLN A 105 -7.75 0.86 -5.08
C GLN A 105 -7.38 1.66 -3.84
N SER A 106 -7.79 2.93 -3.73
CA SER A 106 -7.54 3.75 -2.54
C SER A 106 -8.19 3.15 -1.31
N ALA A 107 -9.47 2.74 -1.41
CA ALA A 107 -10.18 2.08 -0.31
C ALA A 107 -9.50 0.77 0.12
N ALA A 108 -9.09 -0.07 -0.85
CA ALA A 108 -8.39 -1.32 -0.56
C ALA A 108 -7.01 -1.10 0.09
N THR A 109 -6.29 -0.06 -0.32
CA THR A 109 -4.99 0.29 0.24
C THR A 109 -5.12 0.82 1.67
N LEU A 110 -6.10 1.69 1.94
CA LEU A 110 -6.42 2.16 3.30
C LEU A 110 -6.78 0.99 4.23
N GLY A 111 -7.56 0.03 3.73
CA GLY A 111 -7.85 -1.20 4.46
C GLY A 111 -6.63 -2.05 4.79
N SER A 112 -5.69 -2.10 3.86
CA SER A 112 -4.44 -2.81 4.07
C SER A 112 -3.56 -2.12 5.12
N PHE A 113 -3.66 -0.79 5.29
CA PHE A 113 -2.99 -0.05 6.35
C PHE A 113 -3.62 -0.29 7.73
N SER A 114 -4.94 -0.36 7.83
CA SER A 114 -5.64 -0.58 9.11
C SER A 114 -5.51 -2.01 9.64
N CYS A 115 -5.28 -2.99 8.76
CA CYS A 115 -5.21 -4.40 9.17
C CYS A 115 -3.86 -4.75 9.83
N GLY A 116 -3.87 -5.24 11.07
CA GLY A 116 -2.69 -5.84 11.73
C GLY A 116 -1.59 -4.87 12.20
N LEU A 117 -1.83 -3.55 12.15
CA LEU A 117 -0.95 -2.51 12.69
C LEU A 117 -1.81 -1.37 13.28
N GLU A 118 -1.80 -1.23 14.60
CA GLU A 118 -2.59 -0.24 15.34
C GLU A 118 -2.35 1.20 14.88
N MET A 119 -1.09 1.62 14.78
CA MET A 119 -0.76 2.96 14.26
C MET A 119 -1.25 3.19 12.82
N GLY A 120 -1.39 2.12 12.03
CA GLY A 120 -1.98 2.20 10.70
C GLY A 120 -3.47 2.46 10.76
N ALA A 121 -4.19 1.82 11.68
CA ALA A 121 -5.61 2.09 11.92
C ALA A 121 -5.83 3.51 12.45
N GLU A 122 -5.05 3.94 13.45
CA GLU A 122 -5.09 5.32 13.98
C GLU A 122 -4.86 6.35 12.89
N ALA A 123 -3.81 6.19 12.07
CA ALA A 123 -3.53 7.10 10.97
C ALA A 123 -4.68 7.20 9.95
N VAL A 124 -5.38 6.09 9.69
CA VAL A 124 -6.54 6.10 8.78
C VAL A 124 -7.71 6.87 9.41
N ILE A 125 -7.96 6.71 10.71
CA ILE A 125 -8.97 7.49 11.44
C ILE A 125 -8.62 8.98 11.38
N GLU A 126 -7.39 9.35 11.74
CA GLU A 126 -6.90 10.73 11.78
C GLU A 126 -6.94 11.41 10.41
N SER A 127 -6.74 10.65 9.32
CA SER A 127 -6.83 11.18 7.96
C SER A 127 -8.25 11.59 7.54
N GLY A 128 -9.28 11.16 8.30
CA GLY A 128 -10.69 11.37 7.97
C GLY A 128 -11.24 10.38 6.94
N ALA A 129 -10.44 9.42 6.47
CA ALA A 129 -10.85 8.44 5.46
C ALA A 129 -12.05 7.59 5.86
N VAL A 130 -12.35 7.46 7.16
CA VAL A 130 -13.54 6.74 7.65
C VAL A 130 -14.82 7.37 7.09
N ALA A 131 -14.95 8.69 7.11
CA ALA A 131 -16.12 9.39 6.59
C ALA A 131 -16.24 9.23 5.06
N ASP A 132 -15.11 9.31 4.35
CA ASP A 132 -15.03 9.10 2.91
C ASP A 132 -15.49 7.66 2.54
N LEU A 133 -15.06 6.65 3.30
CA LEU A 133 -15.46 5.25 3.12
C LEU A 133 -16.93 5.00 3.49
N THR A 134 -17.44 5.65 4.53
CA THR A 134 -18.87 5.57 4.87
C THR A 134 -19.74 6.13 3.74
N THR A 135 -19.28 7.18 3.08
CA THR A 135 -19.97 7.75 1.91
C THR A 135 -20.08 6.72 0.77
N LEU A 136 -19.04 5.91 0.54
CA LEU A 136 -19.07 4.84 -0.47
C LEU A 136 -20.11 3.75 -0.18
N LEU A 137 -20.44 3.48 1.09
CA LEU A 137 -21.46 2.50 1.44
C LEU A 137 -22.87 2.95 1.02
N GLY A 138 -23.10 4.25 0.88
CA GLY A 138 -24.34 4.82 0.36
C GLY A 138 -24.43 4.86 -1.17
N SER A 139 -23.41 4.36 -1.88
CA SER A 139 -23.37 4.38 -3.35
C SER A 139 -24.32 3.36 -3.98
N CYS A 140 -24.89 3.72 -5.13
CA CYS A 140 -25.65 2.78 -5.98
C CYS A 140 -24.73 1.82 -6.78
N ASP A 141 -23.42 2.07 -6.85
CA ASP A 141 -22.46 1.17 -7.48
C ASP A 141 -21.98 0.09 -6.49
N SER A 142 -22.38 -1.15 -6.74
CA SER A 142 -22.03 -2.30 -5.90
C SER A 142 -20.52 -2.56 -5.79
N ARG A 143 -19.72 -2.11 -6.76
CA ARG A 143 -18.25 -2.24 -6.73
C ARG A 143 -17.66 -1.31 -5.68
N LEU A 144 -18.18 -0.09 -5.57
CA LEU A 144 -17.76 0.91 -4.58
C LEU A 144 -18.14 0.45 -3.16
N VAL A 145 -19.37 -0.02 -2.99
CA VAL A 145 -19.83 -0.60 -1.71
C VAL A 145 -18.97 -1.79 -1.32
N THR A 146 -18.69 -2.69 -2.26
CA THR A 146 -17.84 -3.86 -2.02
C THR A 146 -16.42 -3.46 -1.65
N ALA A 147 -15.84 -2.42 -2.27
CA ALA A 147 -14.51 -1.95 -1.93
C ALA A 147 -14.44 -1.36 -0.51
N ALA A 148 -15.45 -0.59 -0.11
CA ALA A 148 -15.56 -0.06 1.24
C ALA A 148 -15.69 -1.16 2.30
N LEU A 149 -16.47 -2.22 2.01
CA LEU A 149 -16.61 -3.37 2.90
C LEU A 149 -15.33 -4.23 2.97
N LYS A 150 -14.71 -4.51 1.83
CA LYS A 150 -13.46 -5.29 1.73
C LYS A 150 -12.25 -4.56 2.28
N GLY A 151 -12.31 -3.24 2.42
CA GLY A 151 -11.30 -2.46 3.11
C GLY A 151 -11.19 -2.82 4.60
N GLU A 152 -12.03 -3.70 5.16
CA GLU A 152 -12.01 -4.14 6.57
C GLU A 152 -12.15 -3.01 7.63
N LEU A 153 -12.07 -1.73 7.23
CA LEU A 153 -12.18 -0.56 8.09
C LEU A 153 -13.50 -0.56 8.85
N VAL A 154 -14.61 -0.86 8.16
CA VAL A 154 -15.95 -0.68 8.72
C VAL A 154 -16.24 -1.71 9.83
N LEU A 155 -15.66 -2.91 9.78
CA LEU A 155 -15.89 -3.96 10.77
C LEU A 155 -14.93 -3.90 11.96
N SER A 156 -13.68 -3.46 11.76
CA SER A 156 -12.72 -3.28 12.85
C SER A 156 -12.92 -1.96 13.61
N LEU A 157 -13.34 -0.90 12.91
CA LEU A 157 -13.61 0.40 13.53
C LEU A 157 -14.98 0.45 14.18
N SER A 158 -15.98 -0.28 13.71
CA SER A 158 -17.27 -0.32 14.41
C SER A 158 -17.12 -0.88 15.82
N LEU A 159 -16.37 -1.97 16.02
CA LEU A 159 -16.10 -2.49 17.37
C LEU A 159 -15.30 -1.51 18.24
N SER A 160 -14.28 -0.85 17.69
CA SER A 160 -13.44 0.09 18.45
C SER A 160 -14.15 1.43 18.75
N LEU A 161 -14.95 1.94 17.82
CA LEU A 161 -15.76 3.15 17.97
C LEU A 161 -16.95 2.89 18.89
N ILE A 162 -17.58 1.71 18.82
CA ILE A 162 -18.60 1.27 19.78
C ILE A 162 -17.98 1.16 21.17
N LEU A 163 -16.80 0.55 21.33
CA LEU A 163 -16.10 0.47 22.63
C LEU A 163 -15.69 1.84 23.18
N MET A 164 -15.34 2.80 22.32
CA MET A 164 -14.98 4.16 22.75
C MET A 164 -16.19 5.02 23.14
N LEU A 165 -17.41 4.64 22.71
CA LEU A 165 -18.66 5.34 22.97
C LEU A 165 -19.51 4.71 24.10
N THR A 166 -19.11 3.56 24.64
CA THR A 166 -19.73 2.87 25.79
C THR A 166 -18.82 2.89 27.00
#